data_AF-A0AAN7HWR3-F1
#
_entry.id   AF-A0AAN7HWR3-F1
#
_cell.length_a   1.000
_cell.length_b   1.000
_cell.length_c   1.000
_cell.angle_alpha   90.00
_cell.angle_beta   90.00
_cell.angle_gamma   90.00
#
_symmetry.space_group_name_H-M   'P 1'
#
loop_
_entity.id
_entity.type
_entity.pdbx_description
1 polymer ?
#
loop_
_entity_poly.entity_id
_entity_poly.type
_entity_poly.pdbx_seq_one_letter_code
_entity_poly.pdbx_strand_id
1 'polypeptide(L)'
;MLQPHQDGTNRTTDISFKPFIDSYDFNSQQGLTRQISTRAFRTACIKAHISSIARSNWNFFWSLSLNLVHRNVIYRFLTHTIPTKRLLHYFEIAESPLCPICGNEENAVHLLFLCSSKASIWKAIIFEFLWPTVSIGDIIQACSSLDFENIKYVSKSYTTAHMVVLVTLGNIWRAQVRMIFHSTPFIWIDVVQQIKNELLQLHAQTEIHKQL
;
A
#
# COMPACT_ATOMS: atom_id res chain seq x y z
N MET A 1 17.09 52.39 13.07
CA MET A 1 17.84 51.30 12.40
C MET A 1 17.37 50.01 13.04
N LEU A 2 16.44 49.30 12.42
CA LEU A 2 16.65 48.19 11.46
C LEU A 2 16.79 46.84 12.17
N GLN A 3 15.62 46.22 12.34
CA GLN A 3 15.26 44.81 12.11
C GLN A 3 15.92 43.63 12.89
N PRO A 4 15.18 42.49 12.98
CA PRO A 4 15.30 41.45 13.99
C PRO A 4 16.03 40.20 13.45
N HIS A 5 16.35 39.26 14.33
CA HIS A 5 16.63 37.87 13.93
C HIS A 5 15.62 36.91 14.56
N GLN A 6 14.73 36.42 13.69
CA GLN A 6 14.11 35.09 13.71
C GLN A 6 15.24 34.02 13.72
N ASP A 7 15.05 32.76 14.11
CA ASP A 7 13.90 31.91 13.87
C ASP A 7 13.95 30.63 14.72
N GLY A 8 12.79 29.99 14.86
CA GLY A 8 12.59 28.80 15.67
C GLY A 8 13.43 27.59 15.26
N THR A 9 13.98 26.90 16.24
CA THR A 9 14.49 25.54 16.09
C THR A 9 13.33 24.57 15.88
N ASN A 10 12.81 24.51 14.66
CA ASN A 10 12.11 23.35 14.16
C ASN A 10 13.11 22.19 14.17
N ARG A 11 13.02 21.32 15.16
CA ARG A 11 13.66 20.00 15.13
C ARG A 11 12.93 19.16 14.09
N THR A 12 13.26 19.35 12.81
CA THR A 12 13.15 18.27 11.84
C THR A 12 14.11 17.19 12.31
N THR A 13 13.57 16.14 12.93
CA THR A 13 14.24 14.86 13.01
C THR A 13 14.36 14.36 11.57
N ASP A 14 15.39 14.79 10.86
CA ASP A 14 15.78 14.18 9.61
C ASP A 14 16.14 12.73 9.94
N ILE A 15 15.22 11.83 9.62
CA ILE A 15 15.45 10.39 9.69
C ILE A 15 16.55 10.11 8.66
N SER A 16 17.78 10.05 9.14
CA SER A 16 18.93 9.67 8.33
C SER A 16 18.82 8.18 8.01
N PHE A 17 18.53 7.86 6.75
CA PHE A 17 18.57 6.48 6.22
C PHE A 17 20.00 6.00 5.94
N LYS A 18 21.03 6.74 6.37
CA LYS A 18 22.43 6.37 6.18
C LYS A 18 22.77 4.99 6.78
N PRO A 19 22.31 4.65 8.01
CA PRO A 19 22.50 3.29 8.56
C PRO A 19 21.85 2.20 7.69
N PHE A 20 20.72 2.52 7.05
CA PHE A 20 20.02 1.61 6.13
C PHE A 20 20.75 1.43 4.80
N ILE A 21 21.57 2.37 4.34
CA ILE A 21 22.35 2.22 3.09
C ILE A 21 23.63 1.43 3.36
N ASP A 22 24.29 1.69 4.49
CA ASP A 22 25.56 1.08 4.88
C ASP A 22 25.41 -0.42 5.16
N SER A 23 24.22 -0.88 5.58
CA SER A 23 23.93 -2.32 5.76
C SER A 23 23.77 -3.11 4.45
N TYR A 24 23.76 -2.45 3.29
CA TYR A 24 23.70 -3.10 1.97
C TYR A 24 25.08 -3.31 1.36
N ASP A 25 26.16 -3.16 2.12
CA ASP A 25 27.48 -3.44 1.60
C ASP A 25 27.63 -4.96 1.41
N PHE A 26 27.34 -5.40 0.18
CA PHE A 26 27.59 -6.77 -0.29
C PHE A 26 29.10 -6.95 -0.45
N ASN A 27 29.81 -6.97 0.69
CA ASN A 27 31.25 -7.04 0.77
C ASN A 27 31.83 -8.34 0.18
N SER A 28 31.00 -9.37 -0.06
CA SER A 28 31.37 -10.57 -0.81
C SER A 28 30.35 -10.89 -1.90
N GLN A 29 30.65 -10.50 -3.14
CA GLN A 29 29.86 -10.84 -4.33
C GLN A 29 30.26 -12.23 -4.88
N GLN A 30 30.37 -13.23 -4.00
CA GLN A 30 30.72 -14.59 -4.40
C GLN A 30 29.53 -15.25 -5.12
N GLY A 31 29.78 -15.84 -6.29
CA GLY A 31 28.75 -16.52 -7.11
C GLY A 31 28.04 -15.65 -8.15
N LEU A 32 28.38 -14.36 -8.27
CA LEU A 32 27.88 -13.49 -9.33
C LEU A 32 28.84 -13.47 -10.53
N THR A 33 28.30 -13.52 -11.76
CA THR A 33 29.10 -13.49 -13.00
C THR A 33 29.75 -12.12 -13.27
N ARG A 34 29.27 -11.06 -12.61
CA ARG A 34 29.79 -9.70 -12.71
C ARG A 34 29.53 -8.95 -11.41
N GLN A 35 30.43 -8.03 -11.04
CA GLN A 35 30.14 -7.09 -9.96
C GLN A 35 28.94 -6.19 -10.30
N ILE A 36 27.95 -6.16 -9.41
CA ILE A 36 26.75 -5.33 -9.58
C ILE A 36 26.55 -4.43 -8.37
N SER A 37 26.01 -3.23 -8.58
CA SER A 37 25.61 -2.37 -7.48
C SER A 37 24.32 -2.85 -6.84
N THR A 38 24.12 -2.53 -5.56
CA THR A 38 22.85 -2.76 -4.85
C THR A 38 21.66 -2.17 -5.61
N ARG A 39 21.83 -1.01 -6.25
CA ARG A 39 20.80 -0.38 -7.08
C ARG A 39 20.44 -1.25 -8.30
N ALA A 40 21.44 -1.79 -9.00
CA ALA A 40 21.22 -2.64 -10.16
C ALA A 40 20.50 -3.94 -9.77
N PHE A 41 20.93 -4.56 -8.66
CA PHE A 41 20.28 -5.76 -8.11
C PHE A 41 18.81 -5.52 -7.77
N ARG A 42 18.52 -4.48 -6.96
CA ARG A 42 17.12 -4.12 -6.59
C ARG A 42 16.27 -3.84 -7.83
N THR A 43 16.81 -3.12 -8.80
CA THR A 43 16.10 -2.83 -10.06
C THR A 43 15.78 -4.11 -10.83
N ALA A 44 16.70 -5.07 -10.89
CA ALA A 44 16.46 -6.36 -11.52
C ALA A 44 15.38 -7.17 -10.80
N CYS A 45 15.41 -7.24 -9.47
CA CYS A 45 14.38 -7.91 -8.68
C CYS A 45 13.00 -7.27 -8.89
N ILE A 46 12.90 -5.95 -8.76
CA ILE A 46 11.65 -5.22 -8.99
C ILE A 46 11.13 -5.51 -10.40
N LYS A 47 12.00 -5.41 -11.41
CA LYS A 47 11.64 -5.71 -12.80
C LYS A 47 11.14 -7.15 -12.96
N ALA A 48 11.75 -8.11 -12.29
CA ALA A 48 11.31 -9.51 -12.31
C ALA A 48 9.93 -9.70 -11.66
N HIS A 49 9.63 -8.97 -10.57
CA HIS A 49 8.33 -9.04 -9.90
C HIS A 49 7.19 -8.42 -10.72
N ILE A 50 7.46 -7.34 -11.44
CA ILE A 50 6.42 -6.61 -12.20
C ILE A 50 6.39 -6.94 -13.70
N SER A 51 7.29 -7.79 -14.19
CA SER A 51 7.40 -8.10 -15.63
C SER A 51 6.19 -8.85 -16.18
N SER A 52 5.46 -9.57 -15.33
CA SER A 52 4.23 -10.28 -15.70
C SER A 52 3.03 -9.37 -15.90
N ILE A 53 3.10 -8.11 -15.46
CA ILE A 53 2.00 -7.16 -15.54
C ILE A 53 1.97 -6.52 -16.94
N ALA A 54 0.82 -6.61 -17.60
CA ALA A 54 0.63 -6.05 -18.93
C ALA A 54 0.87 -4.52 -18.95
N ARG A 55 1.47 -4.03 -20.04
CA ARG A 55 1.72 -2.59 -20.23
C ARG A 55 0.43 -1.77 -20.20
N SER A 56 -0.66 -2.31 -20.78
CA SER A 56 -2.00 -1.70 -20.75
C SER A 56 -2.47 -1.47 -19.31
N ASN A 57 -2.27 -2.44 -18.42
CA ASN A 57 -2.71 -2.36 -17.02
C ASN A 57 -1.89 -1.34 -16.24
N TRP A 58 -0.59 -1.24 -16.52
CA TRP A 58 0.24 -0.16 -15.99
C TRP A 58 -0.23 1.21 -16.47
N ASN A 59 -0.47 1.37 -17.77
CA ASN A 59 -0.96 2.64 -18.32
C ASN A 59 -2.30 3.04 -17.71
N PHE A 60 -3.22 2.09 -17.59
CA PHE A 60 -4.50 2.26 -16.90
C PHE A 60 -4.28 2.70 -15.45
N PHE A 61 -3.48 1.97 -14.68
CA PHE A 61 -3.21 2.31 -13.28
C PHE A 61 -2.63 3.72 -13.11
N TRP A 62 -1.68 4.12 -13.97
CA TRP A 62 -1.07 5.45 -13.88
C TRP A 62 -2.02 6.57 -14.32
N SER A 63 -3.00 6.30 -15.18
CA SER A 63 -4.01 7.27 -15.61
C SER A 63 -5.08 7.56 -14.57
N LEU A 64 -5.24 6.69 -13.56
CA LEU A 64 -6.22 6.89 -12.49
C LEU A 64 -5.88 8.10 -11.61
N SER A 65 -6.87 8.94 -11.33
CA SER A 65 -6.78 10.05 -10.36
C SER A 65 -6.77 9.54 -8.92
N LEU A 66 -5.65 8.97 -8.49
CA LEU A 66 -5.43 8.43 -7.15
C LEU A 66 -4.58 9.38 -6.32
N ASN A 67 -4.86 9.43 -5.01
CA ASN A 67 -3.93 10.10 -4.11
C ASN A 67 -2.63 9.27 -3.94
N LEU A 68 -1.61 9.91 -3.38
CA LEU A 68 -0.29 9.30 -3.21
C LEU A 68 -0.33 8.04 -2.33
N VAL A 69 -1.23 7.98 -1.35
CA VAL A 69 -1.37 6.83 -0.44
C VAL A 69 -1.88 5.60 -1.20
N HIS A 70 -2.99 5.73 -1.93
CA HIS A 70 -3.58 4.63 -2.71
C HIS A 70 -2.60 4.11 -3.76
N ARG A 71 -1.89 5.03 -4.42
CA ARG A 71 -0.90 4.69 -5.45
C ARG A 71 0.32 4.00 -4.86
N ASN A 72 0.86 4.50 -3.75
CA ASN A 72 2.06 3.94 -3.14
C ASN A 72 1.82 2.57 -2.51
N VAL A 73 0.68 2.34 -1.87
CA VAL A 73 0.44 1.03 -1.22
C VAL A 73 0.46 -0.10 -2.25
N ILE A 74 -0.22 0.07 -3.40
CA ILE A 74 -0.27 -0.99 -4.40
C ILE A 74 1.06 -1.11 -5.14
N TYR A 75 1.75 -0.01 -5.42
CA TYR A 75 3.09 -0.07 -6.00
C TYR A 75 4.06 -0.82 -5.07
N ARG A 76 4.02 -0.57 -3.76
CA ARG A 76 4.84 -1.28 -2.77
C ARG A 76 4.45 -2.76 -2.63
N PHE A 77 3.16 -3.07 -2.75
CA PHE A 77 2.69 -4.45 -2.80
C PHE A 77 3.28 -5.19 -4.01
N LEU A 78 3.15 -4.64 -5.21
CA LEU A 78 3.65 -5.21 -6.47
C LEU A 78 5.17 -5.36 -6.50
N THR A 79 5.89 -4.41 -5.93
CA THR A 79 7.36 -4.41 -5.89
C THR A 79 7.93 -5.17 -4.70
N HIS A 80 7.08 -5.76 -3.85
CA HIS A 80 7.47 -6.42 -2.60
C HIS A 80 8.27 -5.52 -1.62
N THR A 81 8.04 -4.20 -1.67
CA THR A 81 8.70 -3.20 -0.82
C THR A 81 7.80 -2.63 0.28
N ILE A 82 6.65 -3.26 0.51
CA ILE A 82 5.77 -2.90 1.63
C ILE A 82 6.40 -3.37 2.95
N PRO A 83 6.47 -2.53 4.01
CA PRO A 83 7.19 -2.86 5.23
C PRO A 83 6.34 -3.75 6.13
N THR A 84 6.28 -5.05 5.82
CA THR A 84 5.63 -6.05 6.66
C THR A 84 6.47 -6.33 7.90
N LYS A 85 5.87 -6.83 8.98
CA LYS A 85 6.61 -7.26 10.18
C LYS A 85 7.69 -8.28 9.85
N ARG A 86 7.43 -9.24 8.94
CA ARG A 86 8.47 -10.17 8.46
C ARG A 86 9.67 -9.44 7.86
N LEU A 87 9.45 -8.45 7.00
CA LEU A 87 10.52 -7.69 6.37
C LEU A 87 11.27 -6.82 7.40
N LEU A 88 10.53 -6.15 8.29
CA LEU A 88 11.11 -5.32 9.34
C LEU A 88 11.93 -6.14 10.35
N HIS A 89 11.47 -7.34 10.70
CA HIS A 89 12.20 -8.26 11.57
C HIS A 89 13.47 -8.79 10.89
N TYR A 90 13.41 -9.13 9.59
CA TYR A 90 14.60 -9.51 8.82
C TYR A 90 15.69 -8.43 8.85
N PHE A 91 15.29 -7.16 8.89
CA PHE A 91 16.21 -6.02 9.03
C PHE A 91 16.47 -5.59 10.49
N GLU A 92 16.07 -6.40 11.47
CA GLU A 92 16.29 -6.12 12.90
C GLU A 92 15.63 -4.80 13.40
N ILE A 93 14.64 -4.29 12.66
CA ILE A 93 13.87 -3.08 13.03
C ILE A 93 12.69 -3.44 13.96
N ALA A 94 12.19 -4.67 13.88
CA ALA A 94 11.09 -5.16 14.71
C ALA A 94 11.51 -6.41 15.47
N GLU A 95 11.06 -6.53 16.73
CA GLU A 95 11.37 -7.66 17.63
C GLU A 95 10.77 -9.00 17.16
N SER A 96 9.76 -8.97 16.30
CA SER A 96 9.03 -10.16 15.87
C SER A 96 8.48 -10.02 14.45
N PRO A 97 8.46 -11.10 13.65
CA PRO A 97 7.86 -11.11 12.31
C PRO A 97 6.32 -11.25 12.35
N LEU A 98 5.73 -11.38 13.54
CA LEU A 98 4.31 -11.65 13.73
C LEU A 98 3.46 -10.39 13.60
N CYS A 99 2.27 -10.54 13.02
CA CYS A 99 1.27 -9.51 12.88
C CYS A 99 0.78 -9.06 14.27
N PRO A 100 0.80 -7.74 14.58
CA PRO A 100 0.40 -7.24 15.89
C PRO A 100 -1.11 -7.38 16.18
N ILE A 101 -1.91 -7.75 15.17
CA ILE A 101 -3.37 -7.88 15.31
C ILE A 101 -3.78 -9.30 15.64
N CYS A 102 -3.19 -10.31 14.98
CA CYS A 102 -3.63 -11.69 15.10
C CYS A 102 -2.52 -12.70 15.44
N GLY A 103 -1.27 -12.25 15.57
CA GLY A 103 -0.14 -13.10 16.00
C GLY A 103 0.42 -14.06 14.94
N ASN A 104 -0.10 -14.08 13.71
CA ASN A 104 0.44 -14.91 12.61
C ASN A 104 1.60 -14.20 11.89
N GLU A 105 2.46 -14.94 11.19
CA GLU A 105 3.54 -14.34 10.39
C GLU A 105 3.01 -13.36 9.33
N GLU A 106 3.54 -12.14 9.31
CA GLU A 106 3.04 -11.08 8.43
C GLU A 106 3.86 -10.94 7.14
N ASN A 107 3.34 -11.52 6.06
CA ASN A 107 3.76 -11.18 4.70
C ASN A 107 2.84 -10.12 4.08
N ALA A 108 3.12 -9.70 2.83
CA ALA A 108 2.39 -8.61 2.17
C ALA A 108 0.90 -8.92 1.97
N VAL A 109 0.58 -10.18 1.66
CA VAL A 109 -0.79 -10.66 1.49
C VAL A 109 -1.53 -10.68 2.83
N HIS A 110 -0.86 -11.13 3.90
CA HIS A 110 -1.41 -11.09 5.25
C HIS A 110 -1.68 -9.65 5.72
N LEU A 111 -0.70 -8.77 5.54
CA LEU A 111 -0.75 -7.37 5.96
C LEU A 111 -1.95 -6.62 5.37
N LEU A 112 -2.25 -6.86 4.10
CA LEU A 112 -3.27 -6.11 3.36
C LEU A 112 -4.61 -6.84 3.23
N PHE A 113 -4.64 -8.17 3.25
CA PHE A 113 -5.83 -8.95 2.87
C PHE A 113 -6.27 -9.99 3.90
N LEU A 114 -5.35 -10.84 4.37
CA LEU A 114 -5.73 -12.08 5.06
C LEU A 114 -5.67 -12.03 6.59
N CYS A 115 -5.07 -11.00 7.19
CA CYS A 115 -5.21 -10.77 8.63
C CYS A 115 -6.70 -10.71 9.01
N SER A 116 -7.10 -11.32 10.12
CA SER A 116 -8.52 -11.47 10.50
C SER A 116 -9.33 -10.16 10.42
N SER A 117 -8.80 -9.07 10.98
CA SER A 117 -9.43 -7.75 10.91
C SER A 117 -9.48 -7.19 9.48
N LYS A 118 -8.46 -7.45 8.65
CA LYS A 118 -8.43 -7.01 7.24
C LYS A 118 -9.40 -7.81 6.38
N ALA A 119 -9.50 -9.11 6.62
CA ALA A 119 -10.47 -9.98 5.98
C ALA A 119 -11.91 -9.55 6.30
N SER A 120 -12.18 -9.11 7.54
CA SER A 120 -13.48 -8.53 7.91
C SER A 120 -13.80 -7.25 7.14
N ILE A 121 -12.81 -6.36 6.92
CA ILE A 121 -12.96 -5.17 6.06
C ILE A 121 -13.33 -5.60 4.65
N TRP A 122 -12.55 -6.51 4.05
CA TRP A 122 -12.80 -6.97 2.69
C TRP A 122 -14.17 -7.61 2.54
N LYS A 123 -14.61 -8.44 3.48
CA LYS A 123 -15.95 -9.03 3.48
C LYS A 123 -17.05 -7.96 3.52
N ALA A 124 -16.92 -6.95 4.35
CA ALA A 124 -17.88 -5.84 4.43
C ALA A 124 -17.92 -5.04 3.12
N ILE A 125 -16.75 -4.73 2.55
CA ILE A 125 -16.64 -4.01 1.27
C ILE A 125 -17.20 -4.84 0.11
N ILE A 126 -16.92 -6.15 0.08
CA ILE A 126 -17.47 -7.06 -0.92
C ILE A 126 -18.99 -7.05 -0.84
N PHE A 127 -19.56 -7.23 0.35
CA PHE A 127 -21.00 -7.27 0.55
C PHE A 127 -21.71 -5.98 0.10
N GLU A 128 -21.07 -4.82 0.29
CA GLU A 128 -21.72 -3.54 0.06
C GLU A 128 -21.47 -2.93 -1.33
N PHE A 129 -20.33 -3.21 -1.93
CA PHE A 129 -19.88 -2.57 -3.17
C PHE A 129 -19.61 -3.56 -4.30
N LEU A 130 -19.25 -4.81 -3.98
CA LEU A 130 -18.90 -5.81 -4.97
C LEU A 130 -20.01 -6.87 -5.11
N TRP A 131 -19.88 -7.76 -6.09
CA TRP A 131 -20.78 -8.91 -6.15
C TRP A 131 -20.43 -9.93 -5.06
N PRO A 132 -21.41 -10.61 -4.45
CA PRO A 132 -21.17 -11.61 -3.40
C PRO A 132 -20.26 -12.78 -3.82
N THR A 133 -20.13 -13.02 -5.13
CA THR A 133 -19.24 -14.06 -5.69
C THR A 133 -17.77 -13.63 -5.73
N VAL A 134 -17.46 -12.36 -5.53
CA VAL A 134 -16.07 -11.89 -5.48
C VAL A 134 -15.44 -12.36 -4.18
N SER A 135 -14.32 -13.07 -4.29
CA SER A 135 -13.52 -13.51 -3.16
C SER A 135 -12.36 -12.56 -2.88
N ILE A 136 -11.77 -12.67 -1.69
CA ILE A 136 -10.51 -11.97 -1.38
C ILE A 136 -9.40 -12.43 -2.32
N GLY A 137 -9.42 -13.69 -2.77
CA GLY A 137 -8.47 -14.22 -3.75
C GLY A 137 -8.54 -13.49 -5.08
N ASP A 138 -9.74 -13.22 -5.58
CA ASP A 138 -9.94 -12.45 -6.82
C ASP A 138 -9.38 -11.03 -6.69
N ILE A 139 -9.59 -10.40 -5.53
CA ILE A 139 -9.04 -9.06 -5.24
C ILE A 139 -7.50 -9.09 -5.20
N ILE A 140 -6.89 -10.10 -4.57
CA ILE A 140 -5.43 -10.27 -4.55
C ILE A 140 -4.89 -10.45 -5.97
N GLN A 141 -5.55 -11.27 -6.79
CA GLN A 141 -5.18 -11.49 -8.18
C GLN A 141 -5.25 -10.20 -8.97
N ALA A 142 -6.36 -9.47 -8.87
CA ALA A 142 -6.55 -8.18 -9.53
C ALA A 142 -5.49 -7.16 -9.12
N CYS A 143 -5.14 -7.10 -7.83
CA CYS A 143 -4.07 -6.23 -7.35
C CYS A 143 -2.68 -6.65 -7.87
N SER A 144 -2.46 -7.94 -8.09
CA SER A 144 -1.18 -8.49 -8.56
C SER A 144 -0.96 -8.30 -10.07
N SER A 145 -2.05 -8.21 -10.85
CA SER A 145 -2.02 -7.99 -12.29
C SER A 145 -2.40 -6.57 -12.73
N LEU A 146 -2.86 -5.73 -11.79
CA LEU A 146 -3.53 -4.45 -12.06
C LEU A 146 -4.71 -4.59 -13.04
N ASP A 147 -5.31 -5.78 -13.10
CA ASP A 147 -6.48 -6.07 -13.92
C ASP A 147 -7.72 -6.21 -13.04
N PHE A 148 -8.64 -5.27 -13.18
CA PHE A 148 -9.88 -5.22 -12.39
C PHE A 148 -11.12 -5.55 -13.22
N GLU A 149 -10.98 -5.96 -14.49
CA GLU A 149 -12.12 -6.22 -15.39
C GLU A 149 -13.04 -7.33 -14.85
N ASN A 150 -12.43 -8.36 -14.24
CA ASN A 150 -13.14 -9.51 -13.69
C ASN A 150 -13.73 -9.26 -12.29
N ILE A 151 -13.44 -8.11 -11.67
CA ILE A 151 -14.04 -7.75 -10.38
C ILE A 151 -15.44 -7.22 -10.62
N LYS A 152 -16.41 -8.13 -10.56
CA LYS A 152 -17.83 -7.78 -10.63
C LYS A 152 -18.19 -6.88 -9.47
N TYR A 153 -18.80 -5.73 -9.77
CA TYR A 153 -19.23 -4.77 -8.77
C TYR A 153 -20.70 -4.39 -8.90
N VAL A 154 -21.31 -3.97 -7.79
CA VAL A 154 -22.62 -3.32 -7.84
C VAL A 154 -22.36 -1.95 -8.45
N SER A 155 -22.83 -1.73 -9.67
CA SER A 155 -22.69 -0.43 -10.34
C SER A 155 -23.48 0.61 -9.57
N LYS A 156 -22.83 1.24 -8.60
CA LYS A 156 -23.29 2.47 -7.98
C LYS A 156 -22.80 3.61 -8.85
N SER A 157 -23.64 4.62 -9.05
CA SER A 157 -23.34 5.78 -9.92
C SER A 157 -22.02 6.49 -9.60
N TYR A 158 -21.48 6.27 -8.40
CA TYR A 158 -20.37 7.01 -7.86
C TYR A 158 -19.04 6.25 -7.75
N THR A 159 -18.97 4.97 -8.12
CA THR A 159 -17.71 4.22 -7.98
C THR A 159 -17.57 3.06 -8.95
N THR A 160 -16.33 2.61 -9.15
CA THR A 160 -15.94 1.49 -9.99
C THR A 160 -15.23 0.44 -9.14
N ALA A 161 -15.16 -0.80 -9.61
CA ALA A 161 -14.45 -1.88 -8.92
C ALA A 161 -13.01 -1.51 -8.51
N HIS A 162 -12.24 -0.92 -9.43
CA HIS A 162 -10.85 -0.51 -9.15
C HIS A 162 -10.78 0.57 -8.07
N MET A 163 -11.68 1.57 -8.08
CA MET A 163 -11.69 2.60 -7.04
C MET A 163 -12.03 2.01 -5.68
N VAL A 164 -13.02 1.13 -5.60
CA VAL A 164 -13.37 0.43 -4.35
C VAL A 164 -12.16 -0.33 -3.80
N VAL A 165 -11.45 -1.09 -4.63
CA VAL A 165 -10.28 -1.88 -4.20
C VAL A 165 -9.12 -0.99 -3.78
N LEU A 166 -8.75 0.00 -4.60
CA LEU A 166 -7.58 0.87 -4.35
C LEU A 166 -7.79 1.78 -3.13
N VAL A 167 -9.01 2.31 -2.96
CA VAL A 167 -9.37 3.12 -1.78
C VAL A 167 -9.36 2.26 -0.52
N THR A 168 -9.87 1.02 -0.60
CA THR A 168 -9.82 0.08 0.53
C THR A 168 -8.38 -0.21 0.96
N LEU A 169 -7.49 -0.48 0.01
CA LEU A 169 -6.07 -0.71 0.29
C LEU A 169 -5.40 0.48 0.97
N GLY A 170 -5.63 1.71 0.48
CA GLY A 170 -5.03 2.89 1.10
C GLY A 170 -5.55 3.17 2.51
N ASN A 171 -6.82 2.89 2.79
CA ASN A 171 -7.36 3.01 4.16
C ASN A 171 -6.83 1.95 5.10
N ILE A 172 -6.75 0.69 4.65
CA ILE A 172 -6.08 -0.39 5.37
C ILE A 172 -4.65 -0.01 5.73
N TRP A 173 -3.90 0.51 4.74
CA TRP A 173 -2.53 0.94 4.92
C TRP A 173 -2.39 2.12 5.88
N ARG A 174 -3.21 3.17 5.74
CA ARG A 174 -3.21 4.32 6.67
C ARG A 174 -3.49 3.88 8.10
N ALA A 175 -4.48 3.02 8.31
CA ALA A 175 -4.80 2.49 9.63
C ALA A 175 -3.64 1.65 10.21
N GLN A 176 -2.96 0.84 9.38
CA GLN A 176 -1.78 0.10 9.82
C GLN A 176 -0.63 1.05 10.24
N VAL A 177 -0.33 2.05 9.42
CA VAL A 177 0.72 3.03 9.72
C VAL A 177 0.40 3.78 11.02
N ARG A 178 -0.86 4.22 11.21
CA ARG A 178 -1.27 4.86 12.47
C ARG A 178 -1.12 3.94 13.68
N MET A 179 -1.43 2.66 13.54
CA MET A 179 -1.22 1.69 14.61
C MET A 179 0.25 1.54 14.98
N ILE A 180 1.15 1.49 14.00
CA ILE A 180 2.59 1.30 14.23
C ILE A 180 3.23 2.57 14.81
N PHE A 181 2.95 3.73 14.24
CA PHE A 181 3.67 4.97 14.56
C PHE A 181 2.97 5.88 15.58
N HIS A 182 1.66 5.73 15.76
CA HIS A 182 0.87 6.57 16.67
C HIS A 182 0.13 5.74 17.73
N SER A 183 0.47 4.45 17.87
CA SER A 183 -0.14 3.52 18.83
C SER A 183 -1.68 3.53 18.81
N THR A 184 -2.27 3.84 17.64
CA THR A 184 -3.72 3.93 17.48
C THR A 184 -4.29 2.52 17.28
N PRO A 185 -5.31 2.08 18.05
CA PRO A 185 -5.91 0.77 17.86
C PRO A 185 -6.43 0.55 16.43
N PHE A 186 -6.19 -0.64 15.89
CA PHE A 186 -6.76 -1.01 14.59
C PHE A 186 -8.20 -1.50 14.75
N ILE A 187 -9.16 -0.62 14.55
CA ILE A 187 -10.61 -0.93 14.62
C ILE A 187 -11.15 -1.04 13.19
N TRP A 188 -11.46 -2.27 12.76
CA TRP A 188 -11.82 -2.53 11.36
C TRP A 188 -13.12 -1.84 10.92
N ILE A 189 -14.07 -1.64 11.84
CA ILE A 189 -15.34 -0.95 11.59
C ILE A 189 -15.09 0.51 11.19
N ASP A 190 -14.20 1.20 11.90
CA ASP A 190 -13.85 2.59 11.60
C ASP A 190 -13.16 2.72 10.24
N VAL A 191 -12.33 1.74 9.88
CA VAL A 191 -11.70 1.69 8.55
C VAL A 191 -12.74 1.52 7.46
N VAL A 192 -13.75 0.66 7.65
CA VAL A 192 -14.87 0.51 6.72
C VAL A 192 -15.62 1.83 6.54
N GLN A 193 -15.91 2.57 7.63
CA GLN A 193 -16.57 3.87 7.54
C GLN A 193 -15.72 4.91 6.80
N GLN A 194 -14.41 4.93 7.06
CA GLN A 194 -13.47 5.82 6.35
C GLN A 194 -13.46 5.54 4.84
N ILE A 195 -13.49 4.27 4.43
CA ILE A 195 -13.55 3.86 3.02
C ILE A 195 -14.83 4.41 2.36
N LYS A 196 -15.99 4.22 2.99
CA LYS A 196 -17.27 4.69 2.46
C LYS A 196 -17.27 6.21 2.27
N ASN A 197 -16.81 6.94 3.28
CA ASN A 197 -16.76 8.40 3.24
C ASN A 197 -15.82 8.90 2.13
N GLU A 198 -14.64 8.30 1.98
CA GLU A 198 -13.69 8.70 0.94
C GLU A 198 -14.22 8.38 -0.47
N LEU A 199 -14.89 7.24 -0.68
CA LEU A 199 -15.52 6.93 -1.97
C LEU A 199 -16.59 7.95 -2.36
N LEU A 200 -17.42 8.38 -1.39
CA LEU A 200 -18.42 9.43 -1.62
C LEU A 200 -17.77 10.78 -1.93
N GLN A 201 -16.71 11.14 -1.21
CA GLN A 201 -15.97 12.39 -1.44
C GLN A 201 -15.31 12.43 -2.83
N LEU A 202 -14.66 11.35 -3.24
CA LEU A 202 -14.01 11.26 -4.54
C LEU A 202 -15.01 11.38 -5.70
N HIS A 203 -16.22 10.84 -5.52
CA HIS A 203 -17.29 11.05 -6.49
C HIS A 203 -17.74 12.51 -6.56
N ALA A 204 -18.01 13.13 -5.41
CA ALA A 204 -18.44 14.52 -5.36
C ALA A 204 -17.42 15.45 -6.04
N GLN A 205 -16.13 15.20 -5.85
CA GLN A 205 -15.05 15.94 -6.53
C GLN A 205 -15.05 15.72 -8.04
N THR A 206 -15.30 14.49 -8.49
CA THR A 206 -15.36 14.15 -9.91
C THR A 206 -16.54 14.84 -10.60
N GLU A 207 -17.71 14.90 -9.95
CA GLU A 207 -18.88 15.57 -10.49
C GLU A 207 -18.70 17.10 -10.58
N ILE A 208 -18.05 17.72 -9.59
CA ILE A 208 -17.69 19.14 -9.64
C ILE A 208 -16.77 19.41 -10.84
N HIS A 209 -15.77 18.56 -11.07
CA HIS A 209 -14.82 18.76 -12.17
C HIS A 209 -15.45 18.59 -13.56
N LYS A 210 -16.53 17.82 -13.69
CA LYS A 210 -17.29 17.70 -14.95
C LYS A 210 -18.16 18.92 -15.27
N GLN A 211 -18.44 19.77 -14.28
CA GLN A 211 -19.30 20.95 -14.43
C GLN A 211 -18.52 22.23 -14.78
N LEU A 212 -17.19 22.16 -14.80
CA LEU A 212 -16.27 23.24 -15.14
C LEU A 212 -15.69 23.02 -16.55
#